data_AF-A0A9W7ZGJ1-F1
#
_entry.id   AF-A0A9W7ZGJ1-F1
#
_cell.length_a   1.000
_cell.length_b   1.000
_cell.length_c   1.000
_cell.angle_alpha   90.00
_cell.angle_beta   90.00
_cell.angle_gamma   90.00
#
_symmetry.space_group_name_H-M   'P 1'
#
loop_
_entity.id
_entity.type
_entity.pdbx_description
1 polymer ?
#
loop_
_entity_poly.entity_id
_entity_poly.type
_entity_poly.pdbx_seq_one_letter_code
_entity_poly.pdbx_strand_id
1 'polypeptide(L)'
;MSASRGIFVPGRWPTQGRLYALQLCRADNRAAAGGKRCISLKSLFTPSPPSDAVHGSSTKRHRVLLKPNDLFHPLSKSPIKEMREKGILIQQHGCCATCVEETAKAGKPAATREPHFECPDCGYPTHCSEKHWGEDKSHGKELCGYLREANEDEHDLRSGRTLREFEFPSAQLPEIVVNLSNWDSFLYTRSFTNINSNRAMRHVSKVLTYPVTMGATIHQYSPFTLKNGLTPEGLKSMTALRTTIKEHDLARSEKELVMQQMPLRVFVLGARAEAMLPPHLYLQLAYLLPNSPIHVYFVGPECIPSADEARSTIVVSTRLVLKYHKSFFHDAIWNFAPFDPFTDVFFMFSPGIGHPKARGGWQPTVEKLLETKCAVFATGFHERDMQTDVRALNEDFGDKMDWLLEPRENPFASLKRDFGIRNLREWAISNWGIYGFRGKRYEVQSKQ
;
A
#
# COMPACT_ATOMS: atom_id res chain seq x y z
N MET A 1 -22.71 46.34 -20.21
CA MET A 1 -22.28 45.74 -21.49
C MET A 1 -20.92 45.08 -21.28
N SER A 2 -20.85 43.76 -21.57
CA SER A 2 -19.65 42.91 -21.81
C SER A 2 -18.59 42.85 -20.70
N ALA A 3 -18.46 41.83 -19.85
CA ALA A 3 -18.22 40.39 -20.08
C ALA A 3 -16.98 40.07 -20.92
N SER A 4 -15.92 39.56 -20.27
CA SER A 4 -14.92 38.67 -20.87
C SER A 4 -14.44 37.67 -19.82
N ARG A 5 -14.90 36.42 -20.00
CA ARG A 5 -14.57 35.23 -19.20
C ARG A 5 -13.15 34.76 -19.54
N GLY A 6 -12.27 34.72 -18.55
CA GLY A 6 -11.00 33.97 -18.60
C GLY A 6 -11.18 32.63 -17.88
N ILE A 7 -11.33 31.55 -18.64
CA ILE A 7 -11.44 30.18 -18.13
C ILE A 7 -10.02 29.74 -17.72
N PHE A 8 -9.79 29.61 -16.42
CA PHE A 8 -8.56 29.03 -15.86
C PHE A 8 -8.71 27.51 -15.82
N VAL A 9 -7.93 26.80 -16.64
CA VAL A 9 -7.87 25.33 -16.67
C VAL A 9 -6.74 24.89 -15.72
N PRO A 10 -7.02 24.17 -14.61
CA PRO A 10 -5.96 23.66 -13.75
C PRO A 10 -5.28 22.44 -14.40
N GLY A 11 -3.96 22.54 -14.50
CA GLY A 11 -3.08 21.56 -15.12
C GLY A 11 -3.11 20.18 -14.46
N ARG A 12 -3.07 19.15 -15.31
CA ARG A 12 -2.92 17.74 -14.95
C ARG A 12 -1.58 17.49 -14.27
N TRP A 13 -1.63 16.85 -13.10
CA TRP A 13 -0.48 16.27 -12.42
C TRP A 13 -0.06 14.92 -13.04
N PRO A 14 1.22 14.51 -12.96
CA PRO A 14 1.73 13.35 -13.68
C PRO A 14 1.25 12.02 -13.09
N THR A 15 0.81 11.13 -13.98
CA THR A 15 0.21 9.80 -13.78
C THR A 15 1.22 8.73 -13.32
N GLN A 16 1.82 8.87 -12.13
CA GLN A 16 2.81 7.89 -11.64
C GLN A 16 2.17 6.69 -10.90
N GLY A 17 1.02 6.89 -10.23
CA GLY A 17 0.27 5.79 -9.58
C GLY A 17 -0.60 4.95 -10.53
N ARG A 18 -0.84 5.43 -11.76
CA ARG A 18 -1.76 4.78 -12.70
C ARG A 18 -1.18 3.52 -13.34
N LEU A 19 0.12 3.48 -13.61
CA LEU A 19 0.76 2.39 -14.36
C LEU A 19 1.05 1.15 -13.51
N TYR A 20 1.37 1.31 -12.22
CA TYR A 20 1.66 0.17 -11.34
C TYR A 20 0.41 -0.59 -10.89
N ALA A 21 -0.72 0.10 -10.67
CA ALA A 21 -1.97 -0.55 -10.26
C ALA A 21 -2.83 -1.09 -11.42
N LEU A 22 -2.75 -0.48 -12.61
CA LEU A 22 -3.51 -0.96 -13.78
C LEU A 22 -3.02 -2.30 -14.34
N GLN A 23 -1.80 -2.72 -14.02
CA GLN A 23 -1.24 -3.99 -14.53
C GLN A 23 -1.59 -5.21 -13.68
N LEU A 24 -1.89 -5.06 -12.38
CA LEU A 24 -2.34 -6.17 -11.53
C LEU A 24 -3.84 -6.44 -11.64
N CYS A 25 -4.66 -5.45 -12.04
CA CYS A 25 -6.12 -5.56 -12.12
C CYS A 25 -6.67 -5.85 -13.54
N ARG A 26 -5.82 -6.12 -14.54
CA ARG A 26 -6.26 -6.40 -15.92
C ARG A 26 -6.41 -7.88 -16.28
N ALA A 27 -6.10 -8.78 -15.34
CA ALA A 27 -6.58 -10.15 -15.39
C ALA A 27 -7.89 -10.23 -14.57
N ASP A 28 -8.93 -10.82 -15.15
CA ASP A 28 -10.21 -11.17 -14.48
C ASP A 28 -11.29 -10.10 -14.30
N ASN A 29 -11.62 -9.34 -15.35
CA ASN A 29 -12.94 -8.69 -15.42
C ASN A 29 -13.52 -8.65 -16.84
N ARG A 30 -13.85 -9.82 -17.39
CA ARG A 30 -14.80 -9.98 -18.51
C ARG A 30 -15.58 -11.29 -18.38
N ALA A 31 -16.51 -11.35 -17.43
CA ALA A 31 -17.66 -12.26 -17.48
C ALA A 31 -18.66 -11.96 -16.35
N ALA A 32 -19.45 -10.88 -16.48
CA ALA A 32 -20.74 -10.77 -15.80
C ALA A 32 -21.49 -9.52 -16.32
N ALA A 33 -22.14 -9.64 -17.46
CA ALA A 33 -23.12 -8.67 -17.91
C ALA A 33 -24.37 -9.40 -18.44
N GLY A 34 -25.44 -9.32 -17.63
CA GLY A 34 -26.83 -9.23 -18.06
C GLY A 34 -27.38 -10.26 -19.05
N GLY A 35 -28.04 -11.29 -18.52
CA GLY A 35 -28.99 -12.11 -19.27
C GLY A 35 -30.22 -12.41 -18.43
N LYS A 36 -31.28 -11.62 -18.60
CA LYS A 36 -32.63 -11.93 -18.07
C LYS A 36 -33.15 -13.20 -18.75
N ARG A 37 -33.46 -14.27 -18.02
CA ARG A 37 -34.36 -15.32 -18.50
C ARG A 37 -35.25 -15.85 -17.38
N CYS A 38 -36.55 -15.85 -17.66
CA CYS A 38 -37.63 -16.37 -16.85
C CYS A 38 -37.47 -17.87 -16.59
N ILE A 39 -37.88 -18.28 -15.38
CA ILE A 39 -37.95 -19.66 -14.92
C ILE A 39 -39.21 -20.29 -15.53
N SER A 40 -39.07 -21.39 -16.26
CA SER A 40 -40.19 -22.25 -16.68
C SER A 40 -39.94 -23.67 -16.20
N LEU A 41 -40.79 -24.13 -15.28
CA LEU A 41 -40.74 -25.42 -14.57
C LEU A 41 -41.49 -26.53 -15.33
N LYS A 42 -41.10 -26.84 -16.57
CA LYS A 42 -41.68 -27.97 -17.32
C LYS A 42 -40.63 -28.72 -18.15
N SER A 43 -39.81 -29.55 -17.50
CA SER A 43 -39.26 -30.78 -18.09
C SER A 43 -38.53 -31.60 -17.02
N LEU A 44 -39.27 -32.01 -15.99
CA LEU A 44 -38.93 -33.20 -15.22
C LEU A 44 -39.47 -34.39 -16.03
N PHE A 45 -38.67 -35.44 -16.19
CA PHE A 45 -38.97 -36.73 -16.83
C PHE A 45 -38.80 -36.82 -18.36
N THR A 46 -37.57 -37.09 -18.81
CA THR A 46 -37.27 -38.16 -19.79
C THR A 46 -35.75 -38.46 -19.82
N PRO A 47 -35.31 -39.73 -20.04
CA PRO A 47 -33.91 -40.13 -19.96
C PRO A 47 -33.14 -39.89 -21.27
N SER A 48 -31.86 -39.49 -21.15
CA SER A 48 -30.92 -39.21 -22.25
C SER A 48 -30.33 -40.48 -22.90
N PRO A 49 -30.07 -40.52 -24.22
CA PRO A 49 -29.07 -41.41 -24.83
C PRO A 49 -27.70 -40.71 -24.97
N PRO A 50 -26.60 -41.47 -25.17
CA PRO A 50 -25.25 -41.04 -24.83
C PRO A 50 -24.64 -40.08 -25.86
N SER A 51 -23.83 -39.18 -25.33
CA SER A 51 -23.03 -38.16 -25.99
C SER A 51 -21.82 -38.76 -26.71
N ASP A 52 -21.68 -38.48 -28.00
CA ASP A 52 -20.37 -38.44 -28.65
C ASP A 52 -20.19 -37.13 -29.44
N ALA A 53 -19.16 -36.42 -28.97
CA ALA A 53 -18.25 -35.56 -29.71
C ALA A 53 -18.71 -34.18 -30.25
N VAL A 54 -17.88 -33.21 -29.82
CA VAL A 54 -17.57 -31.92 -30.44
C VAL A 54 -18.49 -30.75 -30.08
N HIS A 55 -18.22 -30.14 -28.92
CA HIS A 55 -18.17 -28.68 -28.77
C HIS A 55 -16.99 -28.34 -27.84
N GLY A 56 -15.85 -28.03 -28.45
CA GLY A 56 -14.68 -27.54 -27.73
C GLY A 56 -14.95 -26.15 -27.15
N SER A 57 -15.31 -26.09 -25.88
CA SER A 57 -15.14 -24.86 -25.12
C SER A 57 -13.62 -24.67 -24.95
N SER A 58 -13.05 -23.67 -25.61
CA SER A 58 -11.67 -23.27 -25.37
C SER A 58 -11.57 -22.69 -23.95
N THR A 59 -11.32 -23.55 -22.96
CA THR A 59 -10.66 -23.12 -21.73
C THR A 59 -9.31 -22.56 -22.15
N LYS A 60 -9.13 -21.23 -22.08
CA LYS A 60 -7.80 -20.63 -22.24
C LYS A 60 -6.94 -21.20 -21.11
N ARG A 61 -6.20 -22.28 -21.37
CA ARG A 61 -5.15 -22.77 -20.48
C ARG A 61 -4.27 -21.56 -20.17
N HIS A 62 -4.13 -21.22 -18.89
CA HIS A 62 -3.18 -20.21 -18.44
C HIS A 62 -1.81 -20.59 -18.99
N ARG A 63 -1.39 -19.92 -20.07
CA ARG A 63 -0.13 -20.24 -20.74
C ARG A 63 0.96 -19.61 -19.92
N VAL A 64 1.69 -20.44 -19.17
CA VAL A 64 2.91 -20.03 -18.48
C VAL A 64 3.88 -19.50 -19.54
N LEU A 65 4.23 -18.22 -19.45
CA LEU A 65 5.10 -17.50 -20.37
C LEU A 65 6.57 -17.73 -20.05
N LEU A 66 6.91 -17.77 -18.75
CA LEU A 66 8.28 -17.93 -18.26
C LEU A 66 8.36 -19.02 -17.21
N LYS A 67 9.46 -19.79 -17.25
CA LYS A 67 9.75 -20.81 -16.23
C LYS A 67 10.51 -20.17 -15.05
N PRO A 68 10.42 -20.73 -13.83
CA PRO A 68 11.10 -20.18 -12.65
C PRO A 68 12.63 -20.03 -12.79
N ASN A 69 13.26 -20.83 -13.64
CA ASN A 69 14.71 -20.80 -13.86
C ASN A 69 15.15 -19.80 -14.94
N ASP A 70 14.20 -19.18 -15.66
CA ASP A 70 14.47 -18.27 -16.79
C ASP A 70 13.64 -17.00 -16.66
N LEU A 71 13.93 -16.22 -15.61
CA LEU A 71 13.19 -15.00 -15.27
C LEU A 71 13.95 -13.72 -15.60
N PHE A 72 15.24 -13.82 -15.89
CA PHE A 72 16.06 -12.67 -16.21
C PHE A 72 16.06 -12.42 -17.71
N HIS A 73 15.44 -11.31 -18.13
CA HIS A 73 15.49 -10.83 -19.51
C HIS A 73 15.79 -9.33 -19.52
N PRO A 74 16.68 -8.83 -20.40
CA PRO A 74 16.79 -7.40 -20.64
C PRO A 74 15.44 -6.80 -21.04
N LEU A 75 15.13 -5.60 -20.57
CA LEU A 75 13.78 -5.03 -20.72
C LEU A 75 13.38 -4.91 -22.20
N SER A 76 14.29 -4.55 -23.10
CA SER A 76 14.04 -4.51 -24.56
C SER A 76 13.67 -5.86 -25.17
N LYS A 77 14.29 -6.95 -24.71
CA LYS A 77 14.17 -8.31 -25.26
C LYS A 77 13.17 -9.18 -24.51
N SER A 78 12.54 -8.65 -23.46
CA SER A 78 11.59 -9.40 -22.66
C SER A 78 10.42 -9.95 -23.50
N PRO A 79 10.00 -11.21 -23.27
CA PRO A 79 8.82 -11.77 -23.93
C PRO A 79 7.52 -11.10 -23.47
N ILE A 80 7.55 -10.36 -22.35
CA ILE A 80 6.39 -9.70 -21.75
C ILE A 80 6.31 -8.26 -22.29
N LYS A 81 5.15 -7.87 -22.81
CA LYS A 81 4.94 -6.56 -23.44
C LYS A 81 5.12 -5.42 -22.43
N GLU A 82 4.57 -5.62 -21.23
CA GLU A 82 4.58 -4.67 -20.12
C GLU A 82 6.01 -4.31 -19.67
N MET A 83 6.93 -5.29 -19.72
CA MET A 83 8.35 -5.09 -19.37
C MET A 83 9.07 -4.26 -20.43
N ARG A 84 8.77 -4.51 -21.72
CA ARG A 84 9.28 -3.69 -22.84
C ARG A 84 8.78 -2.25 -22.77
N GLU A 85 7.49 -2.07 -22.50
CA GLU A 85 6.89 -0.74 -22.31
C GLU A 85 7.56 0.01 -21.14
N LYS A 86 7.85 -0.68 -20.03
CA LYS A 86 8.62 -0.11 -18.92
C LYS A 86 10.02 0.32 -19.35
N GLY A 87 10.74 -0.51 -20.10
CA GLY A 87 12.06 -0.16 -20.65
C GLY A 87 12.02 1.11 -21.49
N ILE A 88 11.02 1.24 -22.37
CA ILE A 88 10.82 2.44 -23.21
C ILE A 88 10.56 3.68 -22.36
N LEU A 89 9.71 3.57 -21.32
CA LEU A 89 9.42 4.69 -20.43
C LEU A 89 10.68 5.17 -19.67
N ILE A 90 11.54 4.24 -19.26
CA ILE A 90 12.82 4.58 -18.61
C ILE A 90 13.78 5.22 -19.61
N GLN A 91 13.82 4.78 -20.86
CA GLN A 91 14.63 5.43 -21.90
C GLN A 91 14.16 6.88 -22.14
N GLN A 92 12.85 7.11 -22.23
CA GLN A 92 12.28 8.43 -22.54
C GLN A 92 12.32 9.44 -21.37
N HIS A 93 12.28 8.95 -20.13
CA HIS A 93 12.15 9.82 -18.95
C HIS A 93 13.27 9.66 -17.94
N GLY A 94 14.11 8.66 -18.12
CA GLY A 94 15.24 8.35 -17.26
C GLY A 94 16.40 9.32 -17.46
N CYS A 95 17.30 9.33 -16.48
CA CYS A 95 18.52 10.12 -16.53
C CYS A 95 19.76 9.22 -16.45
N CYS A 96 20.75 9.46 -17.31
CA CYS A 96 22.08 8.91 -17.14
C CYS A 96 22.80 9.67 -16.02
N ALA A 97 23.22 8.94 -14.99
CA ALA A 97 23.76 9.55 -13.78
C ALA A 97 25.18 10.11 -13.95
N THR A 98 26.05 9.44 -14.73
CA THR A 98 27.39 9.97 -15.05
C THR A 98 27.31 11.32 -15.76
N CYS A 99 26.33 11.52 -16.64
CA CYS A 99 26.10 12.82 -17.29
C CYS A 99 25.71 13.91 -16.29
N VAL A 100 24.92 13.56 -15.27
CA VAL A 100 24.52 14.51 -14.21
C VAL A 100 25.75 14.90 -13.38
N GLU A 101 26.62 13.95 -13.05
CA GLU A 101 27.85 14.21 -12.30
C GLU A 101 28.85 15.06 -13.10
N GLU A 102 29.02 14.81 -14.39
CA GLU A 102 29.87 15.61 -15.28
C GLU A 102 29.37 17.05 -15.41
N THR A 103 28.06 17.24 -15.60
CA THR A 103 27.47 18.57 -15.74
C THR A 103 27.50 19.35 -14.43
N ALA A 104 27.32 18.67 -13.29
CA ALA A 104 27.49 19.25 -11.97
C ALA A 104 28.93 19.73 -11.72
N LYS A 105 29.94 18.92 -12.09
CA LYS A 105 31.36 19.31 -12.02
C LYS A 105 31.70 20.48 -12.95
N ALA A 106 31.03 20.58 -14.09
CA ALA A 106 31.21 21.65 -15.06
C ALA A 106 30.46 22.96 -14.72
N GLY A 107 29.71 23.01 -13.61
CA GLY A 107 28.95 24.21 -13.20
C GLY A 107 27.82 24.60 -14.16
N LYS A 108 27.41 23.69 -15.04
CA LYS A 108 26.33 23.90 -16.02
C LYS A 108 25.00 23.37 -15.46
N PRO A 109 23.84 23.84 -15.96
CA PRO A 109 22.56 23.24 -15.60
C PRO A 109 22.60 21.74 -15.89
N ALA A 110 22.07 20.93 -14.98
CA ALA A 110 22.11 19.47 -15.02
C ALA A 110 21.42 18.94 -16.30
N ALA A 111 22.22 18.74 -17.35
CA ALA A 111 21.78 18.17 -18.61
C ALA A 111 22.03 16.67 -18.54
N THR A 112 20.96 15.89 -18.64
CA THR A 112 21.05 14.43 -18.69
C THR A 112 20.67 13.94 -20.07
N ARG A 113 21.36 12.89 -20.52
CA ARG A 113 21.02 12.17 -21.75
C ARG A 113 20.15 10.97 -21.40
N GLU A 114 19.27 10.62 -22.33
CA GLU A 114 18.41 9.44 -22.25
C GLU A 114 19.28 8.16 -22.12
N PRO A 115 18.94 7.27 -21.18
CA PRO A 115 19.71 6.05 -20.99
C PRO A 115 19.33 5.01 -22.06
N HIS A 116 20.11 4.88 -23.13
CA HIS A 116 19.88 3.87 -24.17
C HIS A 116 20.60 2.54 -23.91
N PHE A 117 21.70 2.56 -23.16
CA PHE A 117 22.50 1.38 -22.88
C PHE A 117 21.88 0.55 -21.76
N GLU A 118 21.50 -0.69 -22.11
CA GLU A 118 21.01 -1.69 -21.16
C GLU A 118 22.18 -2.43 -20.53
N CYS A 119 22.24 -2.41 -19.20
CA CYS A 119 23.27 -3.14 -18.47
C CYS A 119 23.04 -4.66 -18.61
N PRO A 120 24.06 -5.45 -19.02
CA PRO A 120 23.90 -6.88 -19.27
C PRO A 120 23.53 -7.69 -18.01
N ASP A 121 23.94 -7.21 -16.83
CA ASP A 121 23.74 -7.92 -15.56
C ASP A 121 22.39 -7.63 -14.90
N CYS A 122 21.86 -6.40 -15.02
CA CYS A 122 20.57 -6.04 -14.43
C CYS A 122 19.42 -5.94 -15.43
N GLY A 123 19.72 -5.80 -16.73
CA GLY A 123 18.73 -5.75 -17.81
C GLY A 123 17.97 -4.42 -17.93
N TYR A 124 18.30 -3.42 -17.10
CA TYR A 124 17.71 -2.08 -17.15
C TYR A 124 18.54 -1.12 -18.04
N PRO A 125 17.88 -0.21 -18.78
CA PRO A 125 18.53 0.91 -19.44
C PRO A 125 18.96 1.96 -18.40
N THR A 126 20.27 2.02 -18.12
CA THR A 126 20.81 2.83 -17.01
C THR A 126 21.70 3.98 -17.48
N HIS A 127 22.42 3.81 -18.60
CA HIS A 127 23.41 4.78 -19.09
C HIS A 127 23.12 5.18 -20.53
N CYS A 128 23.62 6.34 -20.97
CA CYS A 128 23.48 6.76 -22.36
C CYS A 128 24.43 6.00 -23.31
N SER A 129 25.56 5.49 -22.80
CA SER A 129 26.57 4.77 -23.58
C SER A 129 27.32 3.76 -22.72
N GLU A 130 27.98 2.80 -23.37
CA GLU A 130 28.82 1.79 -22.71
C GLU A 130 30.00 2.41 -21.95
N LYS A 131 30.58 3.50 -22.47
CA LYS A 131 31.66 4.23 -21.79
C LYS A 131 31.21 4.75 -20.43
N HIS A 132 30.05 5.40 -20.38
CA HIS A 132 29.50 5.97 -19.15
C HIS A 132 29.14 4.87 -18.13
N TRP A 133 28.71 3.71 -18.61
CA TRP A 133 28.49 2.53 -17.77
C TRP A 133 29.80 1.99 -17.18
N GLY A 134 30.87 1.93 -17.96
CA GLY A 134 32.19 1.51 -17.48
C GLY A 134 32.83 2.47 -16.47
N GLU A 135 32.51 3.76 -16.56
CA GLU A 135 32.96 4.78 -15.61
C GLU A 135 32.17 4.72 -14.28
N ASP A 136 30.90 4.31 -14.31
CA ASP A 136 30.04 4.24 -13.12
C ASP A 136 30.29 2.98 -12.27
N LYS A 137 31.31 3.09 -11.41
CA LYS A 137 31.63 2.05 -10.42
C LYS A 137 30.54 1.87 -9.34
N SER A 138 29.68 2.88 -9.12
CA SER A 138 28.62 2.81 -8.11
C SER A 138 27.47 1.90 -8.59
N HIS A 139 27.16 1.95 -9.88
CA HIS A 139 26.17 1.10 -10.49
C HIS A 139 26.52 -0.39 -10.33
N GLY A 140 27.75 -0.78 -10.69
CA GLY A 140 28.18 -2.18 -10.63
C GLY A 140 28.23 -2.77 -9.21
N LYS A 141 28.62 -1.97 -8.21
CA LYS A 141 28.81 -2.46 -6.83
C LYS A 141 27.53 -2.61 -6.04
N GLU A 142 26.63 -1.63 -6.10
CA GLU A 142 25.49 -1.55 -5.19
C GLU A 142 24.15 -1.66 -5.92
N LEU A 143 23.98 -0.94 -7.03
CA LEU A 143 22.68 -0.79 -7.68
C LEU A 143 22.31 -1.97 -8.59
N CYS A 144 23.31 -2.54 -9.28
CA CYS A 144 23.10 -3.57 -10.29
C CYS A 144 22.40 -4.81 -9.71
N GLY A 145 22.81 -5.26 -8.52
CA GLY A 145 22.20 -6.38 -7.83
C GLY A 145 20.70 -6.13 -7.55
N TYR A 146 20.37 -4.97 -6.97
CA TYR A 146 18.97 -4.65 -6.66
C TYR A 146 18.09 -4.46 -7.91
N LEU A 147 18.63 -3.86 -8.97
CA LEU A 147 17.91 -3.74 -10.24
C LEU A 147 17.67 -5.12 -10.87
N ARG A 148 18.65 -6.03 -10.78
CA ARG A 148 18.49 -7.41 -11.23
C ARG A 148 17.39 -8.13 -10.45
N GLU A 149 17.37 -8.00 -9.12
CA GLU A 149 16.31 -8.55 -8.29
C GLU A 149 14.93 -8.01 -8.70
N ALA A 150 14.81 -6.69 -8.90
CA ALA A 150 13.56 -6.09 -9.36
C ALA A 150 13.15 -6.56 -10.76
N ASN A 151 14.11 -6.83 -11.64
CA ASN A 151 13.88 -7.38 -12.96
C ASN A 151 13.25 -8.78 -12.86
N GLU A 152 13.92 -9.68 -12.13
CA GLU A 152 13.46 -11.05 -11.93
C GLU A 152 12.11 -11.12 -11.22
N ASP A 153 11.91 -10.29 -10.19
CA ASP A 153 10.66 -10.23 -9.44
C ASP A 153 9.48 -9.79 -10.33
N GLU A 154 9.70 -8.80 -11.22
CA GLU A 154 8.66 -8.31 -12.12
C GLU A 154 8.33 -9.27 -13.26
N HIS A 155 9.33 -9.99 -13.78
CA HIS A 155 9.12 -11.08 -14.74
C HIS A 155 8.39 -12.26 -14.10
N ASP A 156 8.69 -12.58 -12.85
CA ASP A 156 8.05 -13.68 -12.12
C ASP A 156 6.57 -13.40 -11.86
N LEU A 157 6.23 -12.19 -11.40
CA LEU A 157 4.83 -11.76 -11.21
C LEU A 157 4.01 -11.79 -12.51
N ARG A 158 4.67 -11.63 -13.66
CA ARG A 158 4.05 -11.60 -15.00
C ARG A 158 4.29 -12.87 -15.82
N SER A 159 4.92 -13.88 -15.21
CA SER A 159 5.26 -15.15 -15.87
C SER A 159 4.03 -16.00 -16.19
N GLY A 160 2.88 -15.72 -15.55
CA GLY A 160 1.66 -16.51 -15.68
C GLY A 160 1.68 -17.82 -14.90
N ARG A 161 2.71 -18.08 -14.08
CA ARG A 161 2.72 -19.21 -13.14
C ARG A 161 1.69 -19.00 -12.03
N THR A 162 1.24 -20.10 -11.42
CA THR A 162 0.46 -20.02 -10.18
C THR A 162 1.36 -19.58 -9.03
N LEU A 163 1.00 -18.48 -8.38
CA LEU A 163 1.72 -17.89 -7.25
C LEU A 163 1.14 -18.44 -5.95
N ARG A 164 1.66 -19.59 -5.48
CA ARG A 164 1.23 -20.23 -4.22
C ARG A 164 1.46 -19.34 -3.00
N GLU A 165 2.42 -18.42 -3.10
CA GLU A 165 2.70 -17.42 -2.07
C GLU A 165 1.53 -16.44 -1.84
N PHE A 166 0.59 -16.32 -2.79
CA PHE A 166 -0.64 -15.52 -2.63
C PHE A 166 -1.84 -16.33 -2.14
N GLU A 167 -1.65 -17.61 -1.81
CA GLU A 167 -2.65 -18.41 -1.11
C GLU A 167 -2.61 -18.07 0.37
N PHE A 168 -3.42 -17.08 0.76
CA PHE A 168 -3.44 -16.57 2.13
C PHE A 168 -4.33 -17.40 3.05
N PRO A 169 -3.89 -17.64 4.31
CA PRO A 169 -4.65 -18.42 5.28
C PRO A 169 -5.91 -17.67 5.74
N SER A 170 -6.94 -18.43 6.10
CA SER A 170 -8.20 -17.94 6.64
C SER A 170 -8.09 -17.58 8.13
N ALA A 171 -9.23 -17.49 8.82
CA ALA A 171 -9.27 -17.33 10.27
C ALA A 171 -8.52 -18.48 10.98
N GLN A 172 -7.88 -18.16 12.11
CA GLN A 172 -7.23 -19.13 12.99
C GLN A 172 -8.10 -19.49 14.17
N LEU A 173 -7.72 -20.61 14.81
CA LEU A 173 -8.27 -21.01 16.08
C LEU A 173 -7.91 -19.97 17.17
N PRO A 174 -8.83 -19.63 18.10
CA PRO A 174 -8.59 -18.63 19.14
C PRO A 174 -7.41 -18.94 20.05
N GLU A 175 -7.02 -20.21 20.19
CA GLU A 175 -5.90 -20.63 21.05
C GLU A 175 -4.52 -20.30 20.44
N ILE A 176 -4.45 -20.04 19.13
CA ILE A 176 -3.20 -19.77 18.43
C ILE A 176 -2.88 -18.28 18.54
N VAL A 177 -1.78 -17.96 19.22
CA VAL A 177 -1.30 -16.58 19.38
C VAL A 177 -0.41 -16.18 18.20
N VAL A 178 -0.72 -15.05 17.58
CA VAL A 178 0.07 -14.49 16.47
C VAL A 178 1.29 -13.75 17.02
N ASN A 179 2.48 -14.05 16.49
CA ASN A 179 3.71 -13.32 16.82
C ASN A 179 3.94 -12.22 15.78
N LEU A 180 3.98 -10.96 16.24
CA LEU A 180 4.13 -9.77 15.40
C LEU A 180 5.54 -9.17 15.40
N SER A 181 6.57 -9.91 15.80
CA SER A 181 7.94 -9.38 15.93
C SER A 181 8.64 -9.13 14.60
N ASN A 182 8.44 -10.00 13.61
CA ASN A 182 9.04 -9.92 12.27
C ASN A 182 8.17 -10.67 11.25
N TRP A 183 8.47 -10.51 9.95
CA TRP A 183 7.75 -11.19 8.87
C TRP A 183 7.75 -12.72 9.02
N ASP A 184 8.88 -13.35 9.31
CA ASP A 184 8.98 -14.81 9.37
C ASP A 184 8.13 -15.42 10.49
N SER A 185 8.20 -14.84 11.69
CA SER A 185 7.40 -15.28 12.85
C SER A 185 5.91 -15.04 12.61
N PHE A 186 5.56 -13.93 11.96
CA PHE A 186 4.19 -13.64 11.59
C PHE A 186 3.64 -14.65 10.60
N LEU A 187 4.35 -14.91 9.50
CA LEU A 187 3.91 -15.84 8.46
C LEU A 187 3.82 -17.27 9.00
N TYR A 188 4.79 -17.68 9.85
CA TYR A 188 4.79 -18.98 10.50
C TYR A 188 3.62 -19.15 11.45
N THR A 189 3.45 -18.23 12.41
CA THR A 189 2.34 -18.30 13.39
C THR A 189 0.98 -18.19 12.71
N ARG A 190 0.91 -17.45 11.59
CA ARG A 190 -0.31 -17.35 10.80
C ARG A 190 -0.55 -18.54 9.83
N SER A 191 0.30 -19.57 9.84
CA SER A 191 0.17 -20.74 8.96
C SER A 191 0.07 -20.37 7.47
N PHE A 192 0.85 -19.38 7.03
CA PHE A 192 1.01 -19.14 5.59
C PHE A 192 1.72 -20.33 4.94
N THR A 193 1.50 -20.51 3.64
CA THR A 193 2.27 -21.46 2.84
C THR A 193 3.77 -21.25 3.05
N ASN A 194 4.55 -22.32 3.20
CA ASN A 194 5.98 -22.21 3.45
C ASN A 194 6.68 -21.42 2.34
N ILE A 195 7.11 -20.19 2.66
CA ILE A 195 7.82 -19.31 1.75
C ILE A 195 9.32 -19.53 1.96
N ASN A 196 9.93 -20.29 1.05
CA ASN A 196 11.37 -20.62 1.14
C ASN A 196 12.26 -19.68 0.31
N SER A 197 11.65 -18.80 -0.48
CA SER A 197 12.33 -17.97 -1.47
C SER A 197 12.27 -16.50 -1.06
N ASN A 198 13.43 -15.82 -1.10
CA ASN A 198 13.50 -14.38 -0.87
C ASN A 198 12.60 -13.58 -1.83
N ARG A 199 12.47 -14.05 -3.08
CA ARG A 199 11.57 -13.45 -4.07
C ARG A 199 10.11 -13.54 -3.64
N ALA A 200 9.67 -14.72 -3.22
CA ALA A 200 8.31 -14.91 -2.74
C ALA A 200 8.04 -14.08 -1.48
N MET A 201 9.01 -13.94 -0.58
CA MET A 201 8.92 -13.01 0.57
C MET A 201 8.74 -11.55 0.13
N ARG A 202 9.46 -11.09 -0.89
CA ARG A 202 9.29 -9.74 -1.45
C ARG A 202 7.91 -9.53 -2.05
N HIS A 203 7.37 -10.53 -2.75
CA HIS A 203 6.01 -10.46 -3.31
C HIS A 203 4.94 -10.37 -2.22
N VAL A 204 5.01 -11.24 -1.21
CA VAL A 204 4.03 -11.30 -0.11
C VAL A 204 4.10 -10.04 0.76
N SER A 205 5.30 -9.65 1.20
CA SER A 205 5.48 -8.47 2.06
C SER A 205 4.99 -7.18 1.39
N LYS A 206 5.19 -7.03 0.07
CA LYS A 206 4.71 -5.85 -0.68
C LYS A 206 3.20 -5.66 -0.64
N VAL A 207 2.44 -6.75 -0.65
CA VAL A 207 0.98 -6.72 -0.68
C VAL A 207 0.41 -6.62 0.74
N LEU A 208 1.01 -7.33 1.69
CA LEU A 208 0.52 -7.42 3.06
C LEU A 208 0.99 -6.29 3.98
N THR A 209 2.02 -5.53 3.60
CA THR A 209 2.61 -4.49 4.47
C THR A 209 1.55 -3.52 5.02
N TYR A 210 0.58 -3.09 4.22
CA TYR A 210 -0.45 -2.15 4.67
C TYR A 210 -1.42 -2.77 5.70
N PRO A 211 -2.20 -3.83 5.39
CA PRO A 211 -3.10 -4.44 6.37
C PRO A 211 -2.38 -4.96 7.62
N VAL A 212 -1.18 -5.52 7.46
CA VAL A 212 -0.42 -6.05 8.60
C VAL A 212 0.15 -4.94 9.46
N THR A 213 0.67 -3.84 8.91
CA THR A 213 1.13 -2.70 9.73
C THR A 213 -0.02 -2.07 10.51
N MET A 214 -1.22 -1.93 9.92
CA MET A 214 -2.39 -1.43 10.65
C MET A 214 -2.75 -2.36 11.81
N GLY A 215 -2.89 -3.66 11.53
CA GLY A 215 -3.22 -4.67 12.53
C GLY A 215 -2.16 -4.75 13.62
N ALA A 216 -0.89 -4.83 13.26
CA ALA A 216 0.22 -4.92 14.20
C ALA A 216 0.32 -3.72 15.14
N THR A 217 -0.05 -2.53 14.68
CA THR A 217 -0.06 -1.33 15.52
C THR A 217 -1.14 -1.43 16.59
N ILE A 218 -2.37 -1.77 16.21
CA ILE A 218 -3.54 -1.81 17.12
C ILE A 218 -3.64 -3.08 17.98
N HIS A 219 -3.00 -4.17 17.57
CA HIS A 219 -3.07 -5.46 18.24
C HIS A 219 -2.53 -5.42 19.68
N GLN A 220 -3.05 -6.30 20.54
CA GLN A 220 -2.64 -6.43 21.94
C GLN A 220 -1.14 -6.77 22.07
N TYR A 221 -0.65 -7.68 21.22
CA TYR A 221 0.76 -8.09 21.16
C TYR A 221 1.56 -7.30 20.11
N SER A 222 1.27 -6.01 19.99
CA SER A 222 2.01 -5.12 19.08
C SER A 222 3.52 -5.18 19.31
N PRO A 223 4.36 -5.10 18.25
CA PRO A 223 5.81 -5.02 18.40
C PRO A 223 6.27 -3.71 19.07
N PHE A 224 5.40 -2.70 19.11
CA PHE A 224 5.66 -1.40 19.72
C PHE A 224 5.36 -1.45 21.22
N THR A 225 6.43 -1.34 22.01
CA THR A 225 6.42 -1.31 23.48
C THR A 225 7.15 -0.07 23.97
N LEU A 226 7.11 0.23 25.27
CA LEU A 226 7.87 1.37 25.83
C LEU A 226 9.39 1.27 25.56
N LYS A 227 9.93 0.04 25.46
CA LYS A 227 11.33 -0.19 25.08
C LYS A 227 11.56 -0.03 23.57
N ASN A 228 10.49 -0.18 22.79
CA ASN A 228 10.47 -0.20 21.35
C ASN A 228 9.77 1.07 20.80
N GLY A 229 10.17 2.24 21.30
CA GLY A 229 9.80 3.56 20.76
C GLY A 229 8.41 4.07 21.11
N LEU A 230 7.56 3.31 21.82
CA LEU A 230 6.26 3.80 22.25
C LEU A 230 6.44 4.78 23.42
N THR A 231 5.84 5.96 23.33
CA THR A 231 5.89 6.96 24.41
C THR A 231 4.82 6.66 25.47
N PRO A 232 4.85 7.29 26.66
CA PRO A 232 3.77 7.18 27.64
C PRO A 232 2.41 7.61 27.09
N GLU A 233 2.36 8.65 26.24
CA GLU A 233 1.12 9.09 25.57
C GLU A 233 0.67 8.12 24.48
N GLY A 234 1.64 7.50 23.79
CA GLY A 234 1.45 6.34 22.94
C GLY A 234 0.74 5.20 23.66
N LEU A 235 1.26 4.80 24.82
CA LEU A 235 0.70 3.72 25.62
C LEU A 235 -0.74 4.02 26.06
N LYS A 236 -1.04 5.25 26.50
CA LYS A 236 -2.41 5.66 26.86
C LYS A 236 -3.36 5.53 25.67
N SER A 237 -2.94 6.01 24.49
CA SER A 237 -3.78 6.00 23.29
C SER A 237 -4.01 4.58 22.76
N MET A 238 -2.97 3.75 22.76
CA MET A 238 -3.09 2.34 22.37
C MET A 238 -3.89 1.53 23.37
N THR A 239 -3.79 1.84 24.66
CA THR A 239 -4.58 1.16 25.71
C THR A 239 -6.06 1.46 25.53
N ALA A 240 -6.44 2.70 25.17
CA ALA A 240 -7.83 3.05 24.87
C ALA A 240 -8.43 2.17 23.76
N LEU A 241 -7.75 2.08 22.61
CA LEU A 241 -8.17 1.21 21.49
C LEU A 241 -8.23 -0.27 21.88
N ARG A 242 -7.23 -0.75 22.64
CA ARG A 242 -7.14 -2.15 23.07
C ARG A 242 -8.22 -2.53 24.09
N THR A 243 -8.68 -1.58 24.91
CA THR A 243 -9.81 -1.80 25.82
C THR A 243 -11.08 -2.12 25.02
N THR A 244 -11.39 -1.34 23.99
CA THR A 244 -12.55 -1.60 23.13
C THR A 244 -12.42 -2.92 22.37
N ILE A 245 -11.24 -3.26 21.86
CA ILE A 245 -10.97 -4.58 21.24
C ILE A 245 -11.25 -5.71 22.25
N LYS A 246 -10.78 -5.57 23.49
CA LYS A 246 -10.99 -6.55 24.54
C LYS A 246 -12.46 -6.67 24.95
N GLU A 247 -13.20 -5.56 24.99
CA GLU A 247 -14.65 -5.56 25.20
C GLU A 247 -15.36 -6.35 24.09
N HIS A 248 -14.93 -6.20 22.85
CA HIS A 248 -15.46 -7.01 21.74
C HIS A 248 -15.18 -8.51 21.91
N ASP A 249 -13.97 -8.86 22.38
CA ASP A 249 -13.60 -10.25 22.65
C ASP A 249 -14.44 -10.87 23.78
N LEU A 250 -14.70 -10.11 24.86
CA LEU A 250 -15.55 -10.54 25.97
C LEU A 250 -17.02 -10.67 25.56
N ALA A 251 -17.49 -9.76 24.72
CA ALA A 251 -18.85 -9.77 24.20
C ALA A 251 -19.15 -10.99 23.30
N ARG A 252 -18.15 -11.76 22.86
CA ARG A 252 -18.32 -12.93 21.98
C ARG A 252 -19.39 -13.92 22.48
N SER A 253 -19.54 -14.09 23.80
CA SER A 253 -20.52 -15.02 24.38
C SER A 253 -21.93 -14.45 24.54
N GLU A 254 -22.09 -13.13 24.51
CA GLU A 254 -23.34 -12.44 24.83
C GLU A 254 -23.92 -11.72 23.60
N LYS A 255 -24.99 -12.29 23.03
CA LYS A 255 -25.58 -11.77 21.79
C LYS A 255 -26.03 -10.30 21.88
N GLU A 256 -26.49 -9.85 23.05
CA GLU A 256 -26.92 -8.47 23.27
C GLU A 256 -25.73 -7.50 23.21
N LEU A 257 -24.60 -7.85 23.85
CA LEU A 257 -23.37 -7.06 23.77
C LEU A 257 -22.80 -7.02 22.36
N VAL A 258 -22.86 -8.13 21.60
CA VAL A 258 -22.43 -8.15 20.19
C VAL A 258 -23.21 -7.15 19.34
N MET A 259 -24.52 -7.00 19.57
CA MET A 259 -25.35 -6.04 18.83
C MET A 259 -25.04 -4.58 19.15
N GLN A 260 -24.43 -4.31 20.30
CA GLN A 260 -24.05 -2.96 20.76
C GLN A 260 -22.60 -2.59 20.40
N GLN A 261 -21.83 -3.50 19.79
CA GLN A 261 -20.44 -3.23 19.44
C GLN A 261 -20.32 -2.11 18.42
N MET A 262 -19.56 -1.07 18.78
CA MET A 262 -19.19 -0.04 17.82
C MET A 262 -18.02 -0.53 16.96
N PRO A 263 -18.11 -0.41 15.63
CA PRO A 263 -17.03 -0.82 14.75
C PRO A 263 -15.82 0.09 14.92
N LEU A 264 -14.62 -0.51 14.95
CA LEU A 264 -13.37 0.23 14.87
C LEU A 264 -13.29 0.92 13.51
N ARG A 265 -12.99 2.22 13.50
CA ARG A 265 -12.87 3.01 12.28
C ARG A 265 -11.39 3.29 12.01
N VAL A 266 -10.87 2.67 10.97
CA VAL A 266 -9.49 2.84 10.52
C VAL A 266 -9.48 3.77 9.32
N PHE A 267 -9.00 4.99 9.51
CA PHE A 267 -8.93 6.00 8.46
C PHE A 267 -7.57 5.96 7.78
N VAL A 268 -7.54 5.65 6.48
CA VAL A 268 -6.33 5.70 5.66
C VAL A 268 -6.37 6.98 4.83
N LEU A 269 -5.54 7.95 5.20
CA LEU A 269 -5.52 9.28 4.58
C LEU A 269 -4.46 9.36 3.47
N GLY A 270 -4.79 10.08 2.40
CA GLY A 270 -3.94 10.13 1.22
C GLY A 270 -3.80 8.78 0.53
N ALA A 271 -4.83 7.93 0.64
CA ALA A 271 -4.80 6.57 0.14
C ALA A 271 -4.59 6.52 -1.38
N ARG A 272 -3.59 5.75 -1.80
CA ARG A 272 -3.20 5.55 -3.21
C ARG A 272 -3.09 4.04 -3.48
N ALA A 273 -1.89 3.49 -3.29
CA ALA A 273 -1.60 2.08 -3.51
C ALA A 273 -2.45 1.18 -2.60
N GLU A 274 -2.77 1.66 -1.40
CA GLU A 274 -3.56 0.99 -0.37
C GLU A 274 -5.00 0.80 -0.82
N ALA A 275 -5.61 1.86 -1.38
CA ALA A 275 -6.97 1.79 -1.92
C ALA A 275 -7.06 0.89 -3.17
N MET A 276 -5.94 0.69 -3.88
CA MET A 276 -5.87 -0.12 -5.11
C MET A 276 -5.68 -1.62 -4.86
N LEU A 277 -5.40 -2.01 -3.61
CA LEU A 277 -5.23 -3.42 -3.28
C LEU A 277 -6.56 -4.19 -3.41
N PRO A 278 -6.52 -5.44 -3.89
CA PRO A 278 -7.67 -6.32 -3.84
C PRO A 278 -8.33 -6.37 -2.45
N PRO A 279 -9.67 -6.19 -2.33
CA PRO A 279 -10.36 -6.11 -1.04
C PRO A 279 -10.14 -7.30 -0.11
N HIS A 280 -9.96 -8.50 -0.66
CA HIS A 280 -9.74 -9.72 0.13
C HIS A 280 -8.42 -9.71 0.92
N LEU A 281 -7.44 -8.87 0.53
CA LEU A 281 -6.19 -8.73 1.28
C LEU A 281 -6.40 -8.11 2.66
N TYR A 282 -7.39 -7.22 2.77
CA TYR A 282 -7.77 -6.62 4.03
C TYR A 282 -8.46 -7.62 4.97
N LEU A 283 -8.86 -8.82 4.50
CA LEU A 283 -9.29 -9.88 5.41
C LEU A 283 -8.19 -10.27 6.40
N GLN A 284 -6.91 -10.13 6.03
CA GLN A 284 -5.82 -10.38 6.97
C GLN A 284 -5.85 -9.43 8.17
N LEU A 285 -6.31 -8.18 8.00
CA LEU A 285 -6.56 -7.27 9.12
C LEU A 285 -7.70 -7.78 10.01
N ALA A 286 -8.81 -8.22 9.42
CA ALA A 286 -9.94 -8.78 10.16
C ALA A 286 -9.61 -10.11 10.88
N TYR A 287 -8.68 -10.89 10.34
CA TYR A 287 -8.21 -12.12 11.00
C TYR A 287 -7.28 -11.85 12.18
N LEU A 288 -6.60 -10.69 12.23
CA LEU A 288 -5.82 -10.28 13.40
C LEU A 288 -6.70 -9.79 14.54
N LEU A 289 -7.93 -9.37 14.26
CA LEU A 289 -8.90 -8.88 15.25
C LEU A 289 -10.25 -9.59 15.05
N PRO A 290 -10.32 -10.90 15.35
CA PRO A 290 -11.43 -11.74 14.92
C PRO A 290 -12.78 -11.27 15.46
N ASN A 291 -12.89 -10.78 16.70
CA ASN A 291 -14.20 -10.43 17.27
C ASN A 291 -14.57 -8.95 17.09
N SER A 292 -13.68 -8.12 16.55
CA SER A 292 -13.95 -6.69 16.36
C SER A 292 -14.45 -6.41 14.93
N PRO A 293 -15.62 -5.75 14.75
CA PRO A 293 -16.00 -5.22 13.45
C PRO A 293 -15.11 -4.03 13.07
N ILE A 294 -14.65 -3.98 11.82
CA ILE A 294 -13.69 -2.99 11.32
C ILE A 294 -14.24 -2.32 10.06
N HIS A 295 -14.26 -0.99 10.08
CA HIS A 295 -14.54 -0.16 8.93
C HIS A 295 -13.27 0.58 8.50
N VAL A 296 -12.76 0.28 7.31
CA VAL A 296 -11.60 0.99 6.75
C VAL A 296 -12.08 2.10 5.82
N TYR A 297 -11.72 3.34 6.11
CA TYR A 297 -12.06 4.52 5.32
C TYR A 297 -10.84 4.99 4.54
N PHE A 298 -10.82 4.75 3.23
CA PHE A 298 -9.82 5.31 2.33
C PHE A 298 -10.23 6.71 1.90
N VAL A 299 -9.51 7.72 2.40
CA VAL A 299 -9.79 9.14 2.12
C VAL A 299 -8.64 9.72 1.32
N GLY A 300 -8.93 10.23 0.13
CA GLY A 300 -7.93 10.94 -0.67
C GLY A 300 -8.39 11.26 -2.10
N PRO A 301 -7.79 12.27 -2.74
CA PRO A 301 -8.16 12.68 -4.09
C PRO A 301 -7.88 11.60 -5.16
N GLU A 302 -6.92 10.72 -4.90
CA GLU A 302 -6.49 9.64 -5.80
C GLU A 302 -7.17 8.29 -5.49
N CYS A 303 -8.10 8.28 -4.53
CA CYS A 303 -8.83 7.09 -4.14
C CYS A 303 -9.72 6.58 -5.30
N ILE A 304 -9.60 5.29 -5.62
CA ILE A 304 -10.40 4.55 -6.63
C ILE A 304 -11.29 3.58 -5.84
N PRO A 305 -12.61 3.50 -6.06
CA PRO A 305 -13.28 3.32 -7.35
C PRO A 305 -13.54 4.62 -8.12
N SER A 306 -13.20 4.61 -9.41
CA SER A 306 -13.30 5.73 -10.33
C SER A 306 -14.71 5.82 -10.95
N ALA A 307 -15.20 7.05 -11.08
CA ALA A 307 -16.14 7.54 -12.10
C ALA A 307 -17.64 7.19 -12.02
N ASP A 308 -18.06 6.14 -11.31
CA ASP A 308 -19.51 5.86 -11.11
C ASP A 308 -19.84 5.77 -9.62
N GLU A 309 -20.63 6.72 -9.12
CA GLU A 309 -21.05 6.94 -7.72
C GLU A 309 -21.84 5.78 -7.07
N ALA A 310 -21.94 4.61 -7.68
CA ALA A 310 -22.84 3.56 -7.21
C ALA A 310 -22.30 2.74 -6.03
N ARG A 311 -20.97 2.61 -5.82
CA ARG A 311 -20.42 1.80 -4.72
C ARG A 311 -19.12 2.37 -4.14
N SER A 312 -19.25 3.44 -3.37
CA SER A 312 -18.20 3.92 -2.45
C SER A 312 -17.90 2.94 -1.31
N THR A 313 -18.74 1.93 -1.11
CA THR A 313 -18.63 0.96 -0.02
C THR A 313 -18.57 -0.46 -0.57
N ILE A 314 -17.57 -1.22 -0.13
CA ILE A 314 -17.38 -2.64 -0.43
C ILE A 314 -17.46 -3.41 0.88
N VAL A 315 -18.49 -4.24 1.02
CA VAL A 315 -18.60 -5.18 2.14
C VAL A 315 -17.81 -6.43 1.77
N VAL A 316 -16.69 -6.66 2.46
CA VAL A 316 -15.79 -7.79 2.18
C VAL A 316 -16.19 -9.01 3.03
N SER A 317 -16.56 -8.77 4.29
CA SER A 317 -17.13 -9.78 5.18
C SER A 317 -18.13 -9.13 6.14
N THR A 318 -18.83 -9.92 6.94
CA THR A 318 -19.74 -9.40 7.98
C THR A 318 -19.06 -8.46 8.98
N ARG A 319 -17.74 -8.57 9.14
CA ARG A 319 -16.93 -7.76 10.08
C ARG A 319 -16.01 -6.76 9.40
N LEU A 320 -15.94 -6.74 8.07
CA LEU A 320 -15.01 -5.88 7.34
C LEU A 320 -15.72 -5.14 6.21
N VAL A 321 -15.74 -3.82 6.33
CA VAL A 321 -16.29 -2.92 5.33
C VAL A 321 -15.23 -1.93 4.90
N LEU A 322 -15.01 -1.81 3.60
CA LEU A 322 -14.11 -0.84 2.99
C LEU A 322 -14.93 0.31 2.40
N LYS A 323 -14.61 1.54 2.76
CA LYS A 323 -15.29 2.75 2.31
C LYS A 323 -14.28 3.66 1.62
N TYR A 324 -14.65 4.22 0.48
CA TYR A 324 -13.79 5.00 -0.39
C TYR A 324 -14.37 6.40 -0.56
N HIS A 325 -13.61 7.41 -0.15
CA HIS A 325 -13.99 8.81 -0.17
C HIS A 325 -12.98 9.62 -0.98
N LYS A 326 -13.45 10.15 -2.12
CA LYS A 326 -12.65 10.97 -3.01
C LYS A 326 -12.75 12.45 -2.63
N SER A 327 -12.07 12.82 -1.56
CA SER A 327 -11.96 14.21 -1.11
C SER A 327 -10.68 14.37 -0.29
N PHE A 328 -10.30 15.62 -0.03
CA PHE A 328 -9.36 15.87 1.05
C PHE A 328 -10.06 15.63 2.40
N PHE A 329 -9.28 15.21 3.40
CA PHE A 329 -9.82 14.95 4.73
C PHE A 329 -10.34 16.22 5.41
N HIS A 330 -9.61 17.32 5.28
CA HIS A 330 -9.99 18.61 5.88
C HIS A 330 -11.31 19.18 5.34
N ASP A 331 -11.67 18.88 4.09
CA ASP A 331 -12.95 19.30 3.49
C ASP A 331 -14.13 18.44 3.97
N ALA A 332 -13.87 17.14 4.21
CA ALA A 332 -14.90 16.15 4.48
C ALA A 332 -15.00 15.74 5.96
N ILE A 333 -14.35 16.48 6.87
CA ILE A 333 -14.29 16.15 8.30
C ILE A 333 -15.68 15.89 8.93
N TRP A 334 -16.66 16.69 8.54
CA TRP A 334 -18.04 16.61 9.04
C TRP A 334 -18.75 15.31 8.65
N ASN A 335 -18.32 14.65 7.57
CA ASN A 335 -18.90 13.38 7.13
C ASN A 335 -18.46 12.21 8.03
N PHE A 336 -17.39 12.39 8.81
CA PHE A 336 -16.79 11.36 9.66
C PHE A 336 -17.02 11.60 11.15
N ALA A 337 -17.38 12.82 11.54
CA ALA A 337 -17.75 13.16 12.90
C ALA A 337 -19.00 12.37 13.38
N PRO A 338 -19.12 12.07 14.68
CA PRO A 338 -18.20 12.40 15.78
C PRO A 338 -16.93 11.53 15.74
N PHE A 339 -15.82 12.03 16.29
CA PHE A 339 -14.58 11.25 16.46
C PHE A 339 -14.43 10.78 17.91
N ASP A 340 -13.95 9.55 18.08
CA ASP A 340 -13.74 8.89 19.35
C ASP A 340 -12.37 8.21 19.40
N PRO A 341 -11.44 8.68 20.25
CA PRO A 341 -10.11 8.08 20.42
C PRO A 341 -10.08 6.61 20.86
N PHE A 342 -11.20 6.04 21.33
CA PHE A 342 -11.31 4.63 21.71
C PHE A 342 -11.65 3.71 20.52
N THR A 343 -12.22 4.25 19.45
CA THR A 343 -12.65 3.48 18.27
C THR A 343 -11.97 3.91 16.97
N ASP A 344 -11.43 5.12 16.92
CA ASP A 344 -10.86 5.72 15.72
C ASP A 344 -9.34 5.74 15.74
N VAL A 345 -8.76 5.36 14.60
CA VAL A 345 -7.32 5.46 14.36
C VAL A 345 -7.04 5.92 12.93
N PHE A 346 -6.04 6.76 12.77
CA PHE A 346 -5.64 7.32 11.48
C PHE A 346 -4.29 6.74 11.05
N PHE A 347 -4.18 6.40 9.76
CA PHE A 347 -2.98 5.94 9.10
C PHE A 347 -2.67 6.80 7.88
N MET A 348 -1.42 7.23 7.76
CA MET A 348 -0.90 8.02 6.65
C MET A 348 0.28 7.28 6.03
N PHE A 349 0.09 6.65 4.87
CA PHE A 349 1.14 5.86 4.25
C PHE A 349 2.00 6.70 3.32
N SER A 350 3.26 6.92 3.70
CA SER A 350 4.23 7.73 2.94
C SER A 350 3.64 9.08 2.49
N PRO A 351 3.16 9.92 3.44
CA PRO A 351 2.44 11.15 3.12
C PRO A 351 3.34 12.20 2.46
N GLY A 352 4.64 12.24 2.81
CA GLY A 352 5.59 13.22 2.31
C GLY A 352 5.28 14.62 2.83
N ILE A 353 4.95 14.75 4.12
CA ILE A 353 4.57 16.02 4.77
C ILE A 353 5.70 17.05 4.67
N GLY A 354 6.94 16.63 4.83
CA GLY A 354 8.13 17.47 4.74
C GLY A 354 8.56 17.78 3.32
N HIS A 355 7.97 17.16 2.30
CA HIS A 355 8.32 17.43 0.92
C HIS A 355 7.78 18.82 0.50
N PRO A 356 8.62 19.73 -0.05
CA PRO A 356 8.23 21.13 -0.31
C PRO A 356 6.96 21.30 -1.16
N LYS A 357 6.73 20.38 -2.12
CA LYS A 357 5.54 20.42 -2.98
C LYS A 357 4.25 19.94 -2.30
N ALA A 358 4.36 19.14 -1.24
CA ALA A 358 3.23 18.49 -0.58
C ALA A 358 2.90 19.12 0.79
N ARG A 359 3.86 19.78 1.45
CA ARG A 359 3.71 20.42 2.77
C ARG A 359 2.46 21.31 2.87
N GLY A 360 2.25 22.18 1.88
CA GLY A 360 1.09 23.10 1.87
C GLY A 360 -0.28 22.41 1.77
N GLY A 361 -0.37 21.23 1.14
CA GLY A 361 -1.61 20.46 1.08
C GLY A 361 -1.89 19.64 2.34
N TRP A 362 -0.83 19.22 3.04
CA TRP A 362 -0.94 18.43 4.27
C TRP A 362 -1.19 19.26 5.52
N GLN A 363 -0.67 20.50 5.58
CA GLN A 363 -0.81 21.38 6.74
C GLN A 363 -2.26 21.48 7.28
N PRO A 364 -3.28 21.85 6.48
CA PRO A 364 -4.67 21.93 6.98
C PRO A 364 -5.23 20.56 7.40
N THR A 365 -4.77 19.48 6.75
CA THR A 365 -5.16 18.12 7.14
C THR A 365 -4.62 17.76 8.51
N VAL A 366 -3.34 18.04 8.78
CA VAL A 366 -2.70 17.75 10.06
C VAL A 366 -3.33 18.58 11.18
N GLU A 367 -3.60 19.87 10.96
CA GLU A 367 -4.33 20.70 11.93
C GLU A 367 -5.65 20.07 12.36
N LYS A 368 -6.46 19.65 11.38
CA LYS A 368 -7.72 18.96 11.61
C LYS A 368 -7.55 17.61 12.30
N LEU A 369 -6.49 16.87 12.03
CA LEU A 369 -6.20 15.62 12.75
C LEU A 369 -5.88 15.86 14.22
N LEU A 370 -5.12 16.91 14.53
CA LEU A 370 -4.79 17.28 15.91
C LEU A 370 -6.02 17.74 16.71
N GLU A 371 -7.06 18.26 16.05
CA GLU A 371 -8.36 18.54 16.67
C GLU A 371 -9.08 17.26 17.12
N THR A 372 -8.98 16.16 16.36
CA THR A 372 -9.69 14.89 16.67
C THR A 372 -9.21 14.19 17.94
N LYS A 373 -7.98 14.48 18.40
CA LYS A 373 -7.32 13.80 19.55
C LYS A 373 -7.18 12.28 19.40
N CYS A 374 -7.44 11.74 18.21
CA CYS A 374 -7.28 10.32 17.91
C CYS A 374 -5.81 10.00 17.63
N ALA A 375 -5.45 8.72 17.69
CA ALA A 375 -4.10 8.28 17.36
C ALA A 375 -3.86 8.36 15.85
N VAL A 376 -2.76 8.99 15.44
CA VAL A 376 -2.33 9.07 14.04
C VAL A 376 -0.99 8.37 13.90
N PHE A 377 -0.90 7.44 12.95
CA PHE A 377 0.33 6.76 12.58
C PHE A 377 0.68 7.08 11.14
N ALA A 378 1.94 7.39 10.89
CA ALA A 378 2.44 7.69 9.57
C ALA A 378 3.68 6.85 9.27
N THR A 379 3.91 6.60 7.98
CA THR A 379 5.08 5.84 7.52
C THR A 379 5.89 6.64 6.53
N GLY A 380 7.17 6.29 6.37
CA GLY A 380 8.06 6.84 5.34
C GLY A 380 8.62 5.73 4.45
N PHE A 381 9.07 6.09 3.25
CA PHE A 381 9.66 5.13 2.32
C PHE A 381 11.19 4.99 2.45
N HIS A 382 11.81 5.88 3.22
CA HIS A 382 13.22 5.89 3.63
C HIS A 382 13.42 6.63 4.94
N GLU A 383 14.58 6.42 5.57
CA GLU A 383 14.97 7.14 6.77
C GLU A 383 15.00 8.65 6.57
N ARG A 384 15.69 9.12 5.51
CA ARG A 384 15.81 10.56 5.23
C ARG A 384 14.48 11.25 4.99
N ASP A 385 13.56 10.56 4.32
CA ASP A 385 12.20 11.03 4.04
C ASP A 385 11.41 11.14 5.34
N MET A 386 11.39 10.06 6.14
CA MET A 386 10.74 10.02 7.45
C MET A 386 11.25 11.12 8.39
N GLN A 387 12.57 11.32 8.47
CA GLN A 387 13.17 12.36 9.31
C GLN A 387 12.82 13.77 8.82
N THR A 388 12.61 13.95 7.51
CA THR A 388 12.18 15.24 6.96
C THR A 388 10.73 15.53 7.30
N ASP A 389 9.86 14.52 7.25
CA ASP A 389 8.47 14.63 7.73
C ASP A 389 8.41 14.95 9.24
N VAL A 390 9.21 14.25 10.06
CA VAL A 390 9.27 14.46 11.51
C VAL A 390 9.76 15.86 11.87
N ARG A 391 10.77 16.38 11.16
CA ARG A 391 11.23 17.75 11.35
C ARG A 391 10.14 18.77 10.99
N ALA A 392 9.49 18.60 9.84
CA ALA A 392 8.41 19.49 9.44
C ALA A 392 7.24 19.48 10.45
N LEU A 393 6.87 18.31 10.99
CA LEU A 393 5.85 18.21 12.03
C LEU A 393 6.25 18.93 13.34
N ASN A 394 7.50 18.77 13.77
CA ASN A 394 7.99 19.47 14.96
C ASN A 394 8.04 21.00 14.77
N GLU A 395 8.46 21.46 13.59
CA GLU A 395 8.50 22.89 13.23
C GLU A 395 7.09 23.51 13.20
N ASP A 396 6.12 22.82 12.58
CA ASP A 396 4.79 23.38 12.32
C ASP A 396 3.82 23.18 13.50
N PHE A 397 3.97 22.09 14.28
CA PHE A 397 2.96 21.65 15.24
C PHE A 397 3.49 21.18 16.61
N GLY A 398 4.79 21.33 16.90
CA GLY A 398 5.41 20.79 18.13
C GLY A 398 4.76 21.26 19.44
N ASP A 399 4.14 22.44 19.44
CA ASP A 399 3.41 22.99 20.58
C ASP A 399 2.05 22.28 20.81
N LYS A 400 1.40 21.81 19.76
CA LYS A 400 0.04 21.22 19.76
C LYS A 400 0.01 19.69 19.71
N MET A 401 1.13 19.03 19.45
CA MET A 401 1.20 17.58 19.26
C MET A 401 1.95 16.86 20.39
N ASP A 402 1.52 15.64 20.69
CA ASP A 402 2.26 14.67 21.48
C ASP A 402 2.71 13.53 20.57
N TRP A 403 3.97 13.13 20.68
CA TRP A 403 4.48 11.92 20.02
C TRP A 403 3.89 10.68 20.69
N LEU A 404 3.36 9.76 19.89
CA LEU A 404 2.88 8.44 20.33
C LEU A 404 3.92 7.35 20.12
N LEU A 405 4.61 7.41 18.97
CA LEU A 405 5.62 6.46 18.57
C LEU A 405 6.78 7.24 17.96
N GLU A 406 7.96 7.08 18.55
CA GLU A 406 9.19 7.65 18.03
C GLU A 406 9.52 7.08 16.65
N PRO A 407 10.11 7.88 15.74
CA PRO A 407 10.44 7.44 14.39
C PRO A 407 11.39 6.25 14.41
N ARG A 408 10.97 5.15 13.79
CA ARG A 408 11.75 3.91 13.76
C ARG A 408 11.42 3.05 12.56
N GLU A 409 12.19 2.00 12.35
CA GLU A 409 11.92 1.00 11.32
C GLU A 409 10.63 0.23 11.63
N ASN A 410 9.84 -0.01 10.59
CA ASN A 410 8.64 -0.83 10.69
C ASN A 410 9.00 -2.31 10.52
N PRO A 411 8.69 -3.19 11.49
CA PRO A 411 8.94 -4.63 11.36
C PRO A 411 8.26 -5.26 10.14
N PHE A 412 7.19 -4.63 9.65
CA PHE A 412 6.42 -5.07 8.49
C PHE A 412 6.63 -4.19 7.25
N ALA A 413 7.80 -3.55 7.13
CA ALA A 413 8.23 -2.89 5.90
C ALA A 413 8.25 -3.88 4.73
N SER A 414 7.96 -3.41 3.51
CA SER A 414 8.09 -4.26 2.33
C SER A 414 9.55 -4.63 2.10
N LEU A 415 9.82 -5.89 1.77
CA LEU A 415 11.17 -6.32 1.39
C LEU A 415 11.47 -6.00 -0.09
N LYS A 416 10.46 -5.60 -0.87
CA LYS A 416 10.60 -5.23 -2.27
C LYS A 416 10.98 -3.75 -2.39
N ARG A 417 12.00 -3.49 -3.21
CA ARG A 417 12.38 -2.13 -3.63
C ARG A 417 11.66 -1.75 -4.91
N ASP A 418 11.02 -0.59 -4.90
CA ASP A 418 10.44 -0.01 -6.11
C ASP A 418 11.35 1.09 -6.63
N PHE A 419 11.71 1.02 -7.91
CA PHE A 419 12.62 1.97 -8.55
C PHE A 419 11.86 3.08 -9.27
N GLY A 420 12.37 4.31 -9.16
CA GLY A 420 11.85 5.45 -9.89
C GLY A 420 12.12 5.33 -11.39
N ILE A 421 11.09 5.53 -12.22
CA ILE A 421 11.22 5.50 -13.69
C ILE A 421 12.15 6.62 -14.19
N ARG A 422 12.14 7.78 -13.52
CA ARG A 422 12.97 8.94 -13.88
C ARG A 422 14.42 8.81 -13.43
N ASN A 423 14.65 8.16 -12.31
CA ASN A 423 15.98 7.99 -11.73
C ASN A 423 16.06 6.61 -11.08
N LEU A 424 16.80 5.70 -11.70
CA LEU A 424 16.97 4.34 -11.20
C LEU A 424 17.85 4.25 -9.95
N ARG A 425 18.59 5.31 -9.58
CA ARG A 425 19.33 5.38 -8.30
C ARG A 425 18.39 5.67 -7.13
N GLU A 426 17.23 6.25 -7.40
CA GLU A 426 16.18 6.47 -6.41
C GLU A 426 15.26 5.25 -6.40
N TRP A 427 15.36 4.48 -5.32
CA TRP A 427 14.38 3.45 -4.99
C TRP A 427 13.54 3.90 -3.81
N ALA A 428 12.52 3.13 -3.45
CA ALA A 428 11.67 3.34 -2.28
C ALA A 428 11.29 1.98 -1.72
N ILE A 429 11.20 1.86 -0.39
CA ILE A 429 10.61 0.71 0.28
C ILE A 429 9.24 1.13 0.82
N SER A 430 8.18 0.41 0.48
CA SER A 430 6.86 0.71 1.04
C SER A 430 6.83 0.44 2.53
N ASN A 431 6.38 1.44 3.29
CA ASN A 431 6.26 1.43 4.75
C ASN A 431 7.57 1.09 5.47
N TRP A 432 8.71 1.62 5.00
CA TRP A 432 10.03 1.38 5.60
C TRP A 432 10.08 1.78 7.07
N GLY A 433 9.65 3.01 7.38
CA GLY A 433 9.63 3.56 8.73
C GLY A 433 8.22 3.82 9.21
N ILE A 434 8.05 3.94 10.52
CA ILE A 434 6.78 4.26 11.18
C ILE A 434 7.02 5.23 12.34
N TYR A 435 6.13 6.18 12.49
CA TYR A 435 6.06 7.14 13.60
C TYR A 435 4.59 7.43 13.91
N GLY A 436 4.31 7.98 15.08
CA GLY A 436 2.94 8.26 15.49
C GLY A 436 2.83 9.49 16.35
N PHE A 437 1.71 10.19 16.24
CA PHE A 437 1.44 11.43 16.97
C PHE A 437 -0.06 11.58 17.23
N ARG A 438 -0.40 12.49 18.15
CA ARG A 438 -1.78 12.94 18.39
C ARG A 438 -1.80 14.41 18.78
N GLY A 439 -2.96 15.03 18.77
CA GLY A 439 -3.14 16.35 19.38
C GLY A 439 -3.10 16.30 20.90
N LYS A 440 -2.47 17.30 21.53
CA LYS A 440 -2.46 17.49 22.99
C LYS A 440 -3.86 17.60 23.54
N ARG A 441 -4.12 16.95 24.66
CA ARG A 441 -5.26 17.26 25.53
C ARG A 441 -4.77 18.33 26.48
N TYR A 442 -5.41 19.51 26.46
CA TYR A 442 -5.11 20.52 27.48
C TYR A 442 -5.45 19.92 28.83
N GLU A 443 -4.44 19.60 29.63
CA GLU A 443 -4.65 19.31 31.04
C GLU A 443 -5.21 20.57 31.66
N VAL A 444 -6.43 20.50 32.19
CA VAL A 444 -6.93 21.53 33.09
C VAL A 444 -6.01 21.46 34.29
N GLN A 445 -4.98 22.31 34.33
CA GLN A 445 -4.20 22.50 35.55
C GLN A 445 -5.19 22.95 36.61
N SER A 446 -5.54 22.05 37.52
CA SER A 446 -6.15 22.44 38.78
C SER A 446 -5.17 23.39 39.43
N LYS A 447 -5.47 24.69 39.38
CA LYS A 447 -4.72 25.69 40.14
C LYS A 447 -4.67 25.20 41.58
N GLN A 448 -3.47 24.85 42.05
CA GLN A 448 -3.21 24.64 43.47
C GLN A 448 -3.30 25.96 44.21
#